data_AF-A0A937W8Z0-F1
#
_entry.id   AF-A0A937W8Z0-F1
#
_cell.length_a   1.000
_cell.length_b   1.000
_cell.length_c   1.000
_cell.angle_alpha   90.00
_cell.angle_beta   90.00
_cell.angle_gamma   90.00
#
_symmetry.space_group_name_H-M   'P 1'
#
loop_
_entity.id
_entity.type
_entity.pdbx_description
1 polymer ?
#
loop_
_entity_poly.entity_id
_entity_poly.type
_entity_poly.pdbx_seq_one_letter_code
_entity_poly.pdbx_strand_id
1 'polypeptide(L)'
;MKVKKFLNLGCIIIFSSFLLTFTNLSLSQSKSKTEVPSSQVKFVDVTQEAGIKFTHAGGLQEQVIPALVGSGAAFADYNNDNLLDIYIANVSIVFPTPSAKLPTNVLYRNNGDGTFADVTEQAGVGDTGWGMGCVFGDYDNDGDLDLYVTNYKPNVFYRNNGDGTFTDVSTEAGVAHKGFGTGVAWADYDNDGYLDIYVANYVDYSILPRGKRIFFPYDFFGQENVLYRNNGNGKFTDVTESAGVGGGFYLSLGVAFADYDNDGDQDLYVANDSNPNILFRNNGDKTFTNTNVTEYRSHTGDTRSGMGVAWGDYDNDGDFDLFVNNWQDENSILYRNNGDGTFRDISASAGVFDVTVGRTCWGTEFFDYDNDGYLDLFIACGHIDPGPNEAPGQPDILLRNNGDGTFMDVSEITGISQLPPKVSRGVACGDYDNDGDIDIFIVNNGEPPRLLRNDGGNKNNWLKVKTVGVKSNKDGIGARVTVTSDSFIQIREVSAGSSYLSQNSLEVEFGLGQRNKVDSIKIRWPSGIIQKLENVSVNQTITVVESGEE
;
A
#
# COMPACT_ATOMS: atom_id res chain seq x y z
N MET A 1 -35.20 14.71 73.67
CA MET A 1 -34.86 14.43 72.25
C MET A 1 -36.17 14.48 71.47
N LYS A 2 -36.48 15.62 70.86
CA LYS A 2 -37.82 15.99 70.36
C LYS A 2 -37.88 15.91 68.84
N VAL A 3 -38.89 15.20 68.35
CA VAL A 3 -39.37 15.15 66.96
C VAL A 3 -40.28 16.36 66.67
N LYS A 4 -40.12 17.02 65.52
CA LYS A 4 -41.09 17.93 64.85
C LYS A 4 -40.81 17.82 63.34
N LYS A 5 -41.67 17.29 62.46
CA LYS A 5 -43.02 17.69 61.94
C LYS A 5 -43.09 19.08 61.30
N PHE A 6 -43.19 19.11 59.96
CA PHE A 6 -43.99 20.00 59.10
C PHE A 6 -44.28 19.19 57.81
N LEU A 7 -45.50 18.66 57.61
CA LEU A 7 -46.77 19.22 57.09
C LEU A 7 -46.92 19.12 55.56
N ASN A 8 -47.82 18.22 55.17
CA ASN A 8 -48.44 18.03 53.86
C ASN A 8 -49.35 19.22 53.50
N LEU A 9 -49.39 19.58 52.21
CA LEU A 9 -50.62 20.00 51.53
C LEU A 9 -50.67 19.32 50.16
N GLY A 10 -51.73 18.55 49.92
CA GLY A 10 -51.95 17.81 48.69
C GLY A 10 -52.65 18.64 47.61
N CYS A 11 -52.50 18.18 46.36
CA CYS A 11 -53.42 18.48 45.28
C CYS A 11 -53.74 17.16 44.56
N ILE A 12 -55.04 16.83 44.53
CA ILE A 12 -55.63 15.72 43.78
C ILE A 12 -56.04 16.27 42.42
N ILE A 13 -55.57 15.67 41.31
CA ILE A 13 -56.26 15.77 40.02
C ILE A 13 -56.36 14.37 39.41
N ILE A 14 -57.58 14.08 38.98
CA ILE A 14 -58.16 12.82 38.52
C ILE A 14 -57.65 12.51 37.10
N PHE A 15 -57.14 11.30 36.86
CA PHE A 15 -56.90 10.80 35.50
C PHE A 15 -58.13 10.07 34.97
N SER A 16 -58.81 10.68 33.99
CA SER A 16 -59.76 10.01 33.11
C SER A 16 -58.99 9.30 31.99
N SER A 17 -59.30 8.02 31.80
CA SER A 17 -58.77 7.17 30.74
C SER A 17 -59.38 7.56 29.38
N PHE A 18 -58.55 8.02 28.44
CA PHE A 18 -58.89 8.06 27.02
C PHE A 18 -58.09 6.98 26.29
N LEU A 19 -58.80 6.03 25.71
CA LEU A 19 -58.27 4.94 24.89
C LEU A 19 -57.95 5.53 23.50
N LEU A 20 -56.66 5.71 23.18
CA LEU A 20 -56.20 5.98 21.82
C LEU A 20 -55.72 4.65 21.21
N THR A 21 -56.52 4.14 20.29
CA THR A 21 -56.16 2.99 19.44
C THR A 21 -55.03 3.41 18.50
N PHE A 22 -53.80 2.98 18.79
CA PHE A 22 -52.73 2.97 17.80
C PHE A 22 -52.90 1.76 16.89
N THR A 23 -53.28 2.01 15.65
CA THR A 23 -53.09 1.05 14.55
C THR A 23 -51.59 0.89 14.33
N ASN A 24 -51.06 -0.28 14.66
CA ASN A 24 -49.71 -0.69 14.26
C ASN A 24 -49.66 -0.82 12.74
N LEU A 25 -49.21 0.24 12.04
CA LEU A 25 -48.57 0.06 10.75
C LEU A 25 -47.14 -0.41 11.03
N SER A 26 -46.90 -1.71 10.92
CA SER A 26 -45.54 -2.22 10.81
C SER A 26 -45.01 -1.79 9.44
N LEU A 27 -44.24 -0.71 9.40
CA LEU A 27 -43.29 -0.51 8.31
C LEU A 27 -42.18 -1.54 8.50
N SER A 28 -42.39 -2.71 7.91
CA SER A 28 -41.35 -3.65 7.56
C SER A 28 -40.42 -2.94 6.56
N GLN A 29 -39.41 -2.23 7.06
CA GLN A 29 -38.20 -2.04 6.27
C GLN A 29 -37.54 -3.41 6.20
N SER A 30 -37.80 -4.14 5.11
CA SER A 30 -36.92 -5.22 4.71
C SER A 30 -35.57 -4.56 4.44
N LYS A 31 -34.61 -4.68 5.37
CA LYS A 31 -33.21 -4.68 4.97
C LYS A 31 -33.12 -5.80 3.94
N SER A 32 -33.03 -5.42 2.67
CA SER A 32 -32.57 -6.33 1.64
C SER A 32 -31.24 -6.86 2.16
N LYS A 33 -31.21 -8.13 2.58
CA LYS A 33 -29.96 -8.86 2.63
C LYS A 33 -29.53 -8.88 1.17
N THR A 34 -28.61 -8.01 0.79
CA THR A 34 -27.83 -8.18 -0.42
C THR A 34 -27.35 -9.63 -0.37
N GLU A 35 -27.91 -10.48 -1.22
CA GLU A 35 -27.41 -11.84 -1.38
C GLU A 35 -25.96 -11.67 -1.82
N VAL A 36 -25.02 -12.18 -1.03
CA VAL A 36 -23.63 -12.32 -1.45
C VAL A 36 -23.67 -13.12 -2.75
N PRO A 37 -23.40 -12.52 -3.92
CA PRO A 37 -23.25 -13.29 -5.13
C PRO A 37 -22.06 -14.20 -4.86
N SER A 38 -22.25 -15.51 -4.93
CA SER A 38 -21.15 -16.45 -4.77
C SER A 38 -20.25 -16.39 -6.01
N SER A 39 -19.43 -15.34 -6.14
CA SER A 39 -18.13 -15.54 -6.75
C SER A 39 -17.38 -16.44 -5.76
N GLN A 40 -17.13 -17.68 -6.19
CA GLN A 40 -16.56 -18.74 -5.36
C GLN A 40 -15.04 -18.53 -5.20
N VAL A 41 -14.61 -17.27 -5.00
CA VAL A 41 -13.21 -16.90 -4.88
C VAL A 41 -12.71 -17.37 -3.53
N LYS A 42 -11.54 -18.00 -3.53
CA LYS A 42 -10.84 -18.46 -2.34
C LYS A 42 -9.38 -18.07 -2.43
N PHE A 43 -8.86 -17.48 -1.36
CA PHE A 43 -7.41 -17.32 -1.23
C PHE A 43 -6.82 -18.57 -0.60
N VAL A 44 -5.84 -19.17 -1.28
CA VAL A 44 -5.16 -20.39 -0.85
C VAL A 44 -3.71 -20.07 -0.55
N ASP A 45 -3.25 -20.35 0.67
CA ASP A 45 -1.83 -20.24 1.02
C ASP A 45 -1.05 -21.34 0.30
N VAL A 46 -0.32 -20.95 -0.76
CA VAL A 46 0.49 -21.84 -1.61
C VAL A 46 1.98 -21.72 -1.31
N THR A 47 2.37 -21.04 -0.22
CA THR A 47 3.78 -20.70 0.07
C THR A 47 4.70 -21.93 0.05
N GLN A 48 4.22 -23.05 0.61
CA GLN A 48 4.99 -24.28 0.67
C GLN A 48 5.04 -24.98 -0.69
N GLU A 49 3.92 -25.07 -1.40
CA GLU A 49 3.84 -25.62 -2.75
C GLU A 49 4.72 -24.85 -3.74
N ALA A 50 4.73 -23.53 -3.61
CA ALA A 50 5.52 -22.60 -4.41
C ALA A 50 7.04 -22.68 -4.13
N GLY A 51 7.45 -23.43 -3.10
CA GLY A 51 8.87 -23.64 -2.80
C GLY A 51 9.55 -22.49 -2.07
N ILE A 52 8.79 -21.50 -1.59
CA ILE A 52 9.32 -20.33 -0.87
C ILE A 52 9.78 -20.76 0.53
N LYS A 53 11.08 -20.66 0.79
CA LYS A 53 11.73 -21.09 2.05
C LYS A 53 12.41 -19.90 2.71
N PHE A 54 11.59 -19.02 3.28
CA PHE A 54 12.04 -17.82 3.96
C PHE A 54 11.43 -17.74 5.37
N THR A 55 12.14 -17.09 6.29
CA THR A 55 11.61 -16.69 7.60
C THR A 55 12.21 -15.33 7.91
N HIS A 56 11.35 -14.35 8.14
CA HIS A 56 11.80 -13.01 8.49
C HIS A 56 12.56 -13.07 9.83
N ALA A 57 13.74 -12.45 9.90
CA ALA A 57 14.63 -12.56 11.05
C ALA A 57 14.26 -11.62 12.21
N GLY A 58 13.26 -10.76 12.01
CA GLY A 58 12.74 -9.88 13.05
C GLY A 58 11.87 -10.61 14.09
N GLY A 59 10.90 -9.89 14.61
CA GLY A 59 9.95 -10.39 15.59
C GLY A 59 10.07 -9.69 16.95
N LEU A 60 9.01 -9.85 17.74
CA LEU A 60 8.84 -9.11 19.00
C LEU A 60 9.90 -9.43 20.06
N GLN A 61 10.51 -10.61 19.95
CA GLN A 61 11.57 -11.07 20.84
C GLN A 61 12.91 -10.35 20.65
N GLU A 62 13.15 -9.73 19.49
CA GLU A 62 14.44 -9.10 19.17
C GLU A 62 14.64 -7.76 19.88
N GLN A 63 13.57 -7.14 20.34
CA GLN A 63 13.62 -5.97 21.23
C GLN A 63 14.35 -4.74 20.66
N VAL A 64 14.36 -4.59 19.33
CA VAL A 64 14.86 -3.40 18.62
C VAL A 64 13.89 -2.98 17.53
N ILE A 65 13.71 -1.67 17.32
CA ILE A 65 12.62 -1.14 16.50
C ILE A 65 12.60 -1.72 15.06
N PRO A 66 13.71 -1.78 14.29
CA PRO A 66 13.71 -2.40 12.97
C PRO A 66 13.13 -3.82 12.95
N ALA A 67 13.46 -4.65 13.95
CA ALA A 67 12.92 -5.99 14.06
C ALA A 67 11.47 -6.04 14.57
N LEU A 68 10.97 -5.00 15.25
CA LEU A 68 9.58 -4.92 15.73
C LEU A 68 8.62 -4.48 14.62
N VAL A 69 9.03 -3.48 13.84
CA VAL A 69 8.22 -2.90 12.76
C VAL A 69 8.31 -3.76 11.50
N GLY A 70 9.39 -4.52 11.30
CA GLY A 70 9.52 -5.47 10.20
C GLY A 70 9.66 -4.79 8.84
N SER A 71 9.49 -5.58 7.79
CA SER A 71 9.84 -5.20 6.42
C SER A 71 8.69 -5.42 5.42
N GLY A 72 8.95 -5.06 4.16
CA GLY A 72 8.10 -5.33 3.02
C GLY A 72 8.73 -6.22 1.94
N ALA A 73 8.02 -6.33 0.83
CA ALA A 73 8.38 -7.14 -0.33
C ALA A 73 7.93 -6.46 -1.63
N ALA A 74 8.47 -6.90 -2.76
CA ALA A 74 8.11 -6.40 -4.07
C ALA A 74 7.87 -7.54 -5.05
N PHE A 75 6.81 -7.40 -5.86
CA PHE A 75 6.69 -8.14 -7.12
C PHE A 75 7.38 -7.36 -8.25
N ALA A 76 8.17 -8.03 -9.07
CA ALA A 76 8.81 -7.46 -10.25
C ALA A 76 9.20 -8.54 -11.26
N ASP A 77 9.10 -8.24 -12.55
CA ASP A 77 9.68 -9.06 -13.63
C ASP A 77 11.14 -8.62 -13.84
N TYR A 78 12.05 -9.04 -12.95
CA TYR A 78 13.40 -8.45 -12.91
C TYR A 78 14.29 -8.90 -14.08
N ASN A 79 13.88 -9.95 -14.78
CA ASN A 79 14.67 -10.61 -15.83
C ASN A 79 14.02 -10.53 -17.23
N ASN A 80 12.90 -9.81 -17.35
CA ASN A 80 12.15 -9.60 -18.59
C ASN A 80 11.60 -10.91 -19.22
N ASP A 81 11.22 -11.90 -18.41
CA ASP A 81 10.58 -13.15 -18.86
C ASP A 81 9.05 -13.12 -18.80
N ASN A 82 8.46 -12.02 -18.32
CA ASN A 82 7.02 -11.80 -18.09
C ASN A 82 6.43 -12.68 -16.98
N LEU A 83 7.24 -13.14 -16.04
CA LEU A 83 6.80 -13.78 -14.81
C LEU A 83 7.16 -12.87 -13.63
N LEU A 84 6.20 -12.65 -12.73
CA LEU A 84 6.48 -11.87 -11.53
C LEU A 84 7.36 -12.67 -10.58
N ASP A 85 8.53 -12.12 -10.27
CA ASP A 85 9.47 -12.59 -9.26
C ASP A 85 9.22 -11.88 -7.92
N ILE A 86 9.79 -12.38 -6.83
CA ILE A 86 9.57 -11.84 -5.49
C ILE A 86 10.90 -11.46 -4.85
N TYR A 87 11.04 -10.19 -4.46
CA TYR A 87 12.08 -9.74 -3.54
C TYR A 87 11.51 -9.55 -2.14
N ILE A 88 12.22 -10.02 -1.12
CA ILE A 88 11.82 -9.88 0.29
C ILE A 88 12.96 -9.23 1.07
N ALA A 89 12.70 -8.05 1.62
CA ALA A 89 13.61 -7.39 2.54
C ALA A 89 13.61 -8.11 3.90
N ASN A 90 14.78 -8.21 4.52
CA ASN A 90 14.99 -8.88 5.78
C ASN A 90 15.82 -8.02 6.72
N VAL A 91 15.67 -8.25 8.01
CA VAL A 91 16.44 -7.55 9.03
C VAL A 91 17.62 -8.39 9.51
N SER A 92 18.62 -7.72 10.10
CA SER A 92 19.76 -8.41 10.72
C SER A 92 19.46 -8.84 12.16
N ILE A 93 20.46 -9.40 12.85
CA ILE A 93 20.36 -9.82 14.26
C ILE A 93 21.09 -8.84 15.19
N VAL A 94 20.54 -8.60 16.39
CA VAL A 94 20.99 -7.51 17.29
C VAL A 94 22.41 -7.71 17.83
N PHE A 95 22.91 -8.94 17.91
CA PHE A 95 24.28 -9.24 18.37
C PHE A 95 24.83 -10.49 17.66
N PRO A 96 25.34 -10.38 16.43
CA PRO A 96 25.87 -11.54 15.73
C PRO A 96 27.14 -12.05 16.42
N THR A 97 27.22 -13.37 16.61
CA THR A 97 28.52 -13.99 16.90
C THR A 97 29.42 -13.91 15.66
N PRO A 98 30.76 -13.93 15.79
CA PRO A 98 31.64 -13.89 14.62
C PRO A 98 31.43 -15.04 13.61
N SER A 99 30.84 -16.16 14.05
CA SER A 99 30.50 -17.32 13.22
C SER A 99 29.03 -17.36 12.79
N ALA A 100 28.21 -16.36 13.17
CA ALA A 100 26.79 -16.34 12.81
C ALA A 100 26.66 -16.13 11.31
N LYS A 101 25.87 -16.98 10.65
CA LYS A 101 25.34 -16.65 9.32
C LYS A 101 24.29 -15.56 9.52
N LEU A 102 24.54 -14.37 8.97
CA LEU A 102 23.57 -13.28 9.03
C LEU A 102 22.35 -13.63 8.16
N PRO A 103 21.15 -13.21 8.57
CA PRO A 103 20.01 -13.19 7.66
C PRO A 103 20.34 -12.33 6.44
N THR A 104 19.76 -12.70 5.30
CA THR A 104 19.89 -11.98 4.05
C THR A 104 18.51 -11.61 3.55
N ASN A 105 18.42 -10.51 2.79
CA ASN A 105 17.33 -10.33 1.84
C ASN A 105 17.34 -11.49 0.84
N VAL A 106 16.20 -11.74 0.18
CA VAL A 106 16.09 -12.85 -0.78
C VAL A 106 15.40 -12.41 -2.07
N LEU A 107 15.88 -12.94 -3.20
CA LEU A 107 15.25 -12.84 -4.51
C LEU A 107 14.84 -14.23 -4.98
N TYR A 108 13.54 -14.40 -5.21
CA TYR A 108 12.93 -15.61 -5.72
C TYR A 108 12.53 -15.41 -7.16
N ARG A 109 13.17 -16.15 -8.09
CA ARG A 109 12.77 -16.18 -9.49
C ARG A 109 11.60 -17.14 -9.70
N ASN A 110 10.53 -16.68 -10.33
CA ASN A 110 9.41 -17.50 -10.74
C ASN A 110 9.84 -18.47 -11.86
N ASN A 111 9.42 -19.73 -11.78
CA ASN A 111 9.76 -20.75 -12.78
C ASN A 111 8.66 -20.92 -13.85
N GLY A 112 7.53 -20.21 -13.73
CA GLY A 112 6.40 -20.27 -14.66
C GLY A 112 5.51 -21.51 -14.50
N ASP A 113 5.72 -22.27 -13.42
CA ASP A 113 4.95 -23.48 -13.08
C ASP A 113 4.30 -23.39 -11.69
N GLY A 114 4.19 -22.17 -11.16
CA GLY A 114 3.70 -21.88 -9.81
C GLY A 114 4.75 -22.08 -8.70
N THR A 115 6.01 -22.36 -9.06
CA THR A 115 7.12 -22.49 -8.10
C THR A 115 8.19 -21.41 -8.29
N PHE A 116 8.97 -21.19 -7.23
CA PHE A 116 10.05 -20.21 -7.21
C PHE A 116 11.41 -20.85 -6.90
N ALA A 117 12.47 -20.29 -7.47
CA ALA A 117 13.86 -20.62 -7.19
C ALA A 117 14.56 -19.46 -6.48
N ASP A 118 15.21 -19.73 -5.35
CA ASP A 118 16.08 -18.74 -4.69
C ASP A 118 17.32 -18.49 -5.57
N VAL A 119 17.43 -17.28 -6.11
CA VAL A 119 18.53 -16.82 -6.96
C VAL A 119 19.38 -15.74 -6.27
N THR A 120 19.19 -15.52 -4.97
CA THR A 120 19.79 -14.41 -4.21
C THR A 120 21.30 -14.29 -4.40
N GLU A 121 22.02 -15.41 -4.26
CA GLU A 121 23.49 -15.44 -4.41
C GLU A 121 23.92 -15.22 -5.87
N GLN A 122 23.18 -15.79 -6.82
CA GLN A 122 23.47 -15.62 -8.25
C GLN A 122 23.25 -14.17 -8.70
N ALA A 123 22.16 -13.55 -8.24
CA ALA A 123 21.78 -12.19 -8.59
C ALA A 123 22.64 -11.14 -7.87
N GLY A 124 23.19 -11.45 -6.70
CA GLY A 124 24.06 -10.55 -5.94
C GLY A 124 23.31 -9.53 -5.06
N VAL A 125 22.06 -9.80 -4.72
CA VAL A 125 21.15 -8.87 -3.99
C VAL A 125 20.86 -9.27 -2.54
N GLY A 126 21.64 -10.20 -2.00
CA GLY A 126 21.52 -10.74 -0.65
C GLY A 126 22.11 -9.83 0.44
N ASP A 127 21.65 -8.57 0.53
CA ASP A 127 22.06 -7.66 1.60
C ASP A 127 21.81 -8.27 2.99
N THR A 128 22.72 -8.02 3.93
CA THR A 128 22.67 -8.55 5.31
C THR A 128 22.40 -7.46 6.34
N GLY A 129 22.06 -6.27 5.85
CA GLY A 129 21.68 -5.11 6.63
C GLY A 129 20.37 -5.29 7.39
N TRP A 130 19.83 -4.16 7.80
CA TRP A 130 18.54 -4.09 8.49
C TRP A 130 17.52 -3.56 7.48
N GLY A 131 17.24 -4.37 6.46
CA GLY A 131 16.40 -4.00 5.32
C GLY A 131 14.95 -3.78 5.76
N MET A 132 14.34 -2.73 5.23
CA MET A 132 12.99 -2.31 5.60
C MET A 132 12.05 -2.38 4.39
N GLY A 133 12.17 -1.46 3.43
CA GLY A 133 11.38 -1.43 2.21
C GLY A 133 12.19 -1.67 0.95
N CYS A 134 11.50 -2.04 -0.12
CA CYS A 134 12.11 -2.30 -1.42
C CYS A 134 11.18 -1.87 -2.56
N VAL A 135 11.77 -1.30 -3.62
CA VAL A 135 11.09 -0.91 -4.85
C VAL A 135 11.93 -1.25 -6.07
N PHE A 136 11.26 -1.63 -7.16
CA PHE A 136 11.86 -1.81 -8.48
C PHE A 136 11.43 -0.71 -9.44
N GLY A 137 12.37 -0.23 -10.25
CA GLY A 137 12.14 0.75 -11.31
C GLY A 137 13.38 0.92 -12.17
N ASP A 138 13.22 1.16 -13.47
CA ASP A 138 14.29 1.37 -14.44
C ASP A 138 14.80 2.82 -14.36
N TYR A 139 15.85 3.07 -13.58
CA TYR A 139 16.29 4.44 -13.31
C TYR A 139 17.19 5.02 -14.41
N ASP A 140 17.79 4.17 -15.25
CA ASP A 140 18.67 4.59 -16.34
C ASP A 140 18.07 4.39 -17.74
N ASN A 141 16.79 4.00 -17.80
CA ASN A 141 15.96 3.80 -18.98
C ASN A 141 16.53 2.75 -19.96
N ASP A 142 17.22 1.73 -19.45
CA ASP A 142 17.84 0.69 -20.28
C ASP A 142 16.91 -0.51 -20.59
N GLY A 143 15.77 -0.59 -19.91
CA GLY A 143 14.75 -1.62 -20.05
C GLY A 143 14.80 -2.72 -19.00
N ASP A 144 15.74 -2.67 -18.05
CA ASP A 144 15.89 -3.65 -16.97
C ASP A 144 15.57 -3.01 -15.61
N LEU A 145 14.69 -3.64 -14.82
CA LEU A 145 14.29 -3.07 -13.52
C LEU A 145 15.44 -3.11 -12.51
N ASP A 146 15.77 -1.94 -11.94
CA ASP A 146 16.75 -1.77 -10.86
C ASP A 146 16.09 -1.83 -9.49
N LEU A 147 16.86 -2.16 -8.44
CA LEU A 147 16.34 -2.41 -7.10
C LEU A 147 16.90 -1.43 -6.07
N TYR A 148 16.04 -0.65 -5.43
CA TYR A 148 16.39 0.17 -4.27
C TYR A 148 15.85 -0.45 -2.98
N VAL A 149 16.69 -0.53 -1.95
CA VAL A 149 16.38 -1.11 -0.64
C VAL A 149 16.70 -0.11 0.46
N THR A 150 15.69 0.26 1.24
CA THR A 150 15.88 1.07 2.45
C THR A 150 16.35 0.22 3.62
N ASN A 151 17.16 0.82 4.49
CA ASN A 151 17.85 0.13 5.58
C ASN A 151 17.85 0.98 6.86
N TYR A 152 17.99 0.33 8.02
CA TYR A 152 18.64 0.98 9.15
C TYR A 152 20.18 0.95 8.96
N LYS A 153 20.76 2.13 8.72
CA LYS A 153 22.11 2.43 8.18
C LYS A 153 22.09 2.58 6.64
N PRO A 154 23.19 2.46 5.85
CA PRO A 154 23.13 2.91 4.46
C PRO A 154 22.10 2.10 3.68
N ASN A 155 21.19 2.80 3.00
CA ASN A 155 20.37 2.21 1.95
C ASN A 155 21.27 1.60 0.86
N VAL A 156 20.73 0.60 0.16
CA VAL A 156 21.44 -0.10 -0.90
C VAL A 156 20.67 0.07 -2.21
N PHE A 157 21.38 0.38 -3.28
CA PHE A 157 20.83 0.56 -4.61
C PHE A 157 21.59 -0.29 -5.62
N TYR A 158 20.86 -1.15 -6.30
CA TYR A 158 21.36 -2.18 -7.19
C TYR A 158 20.94 -1.86 -8.63
N ARG A 159 21.90 -1.60 -9.50
CA ARG A 159 21.65 -1.54 -10.94
C ARG A 159 21.58 -2.95 -11.51
N ASN A 160 20.55 -3.27 -12.27
CA ASN A 160 20.45 -4.50 -13.04
C ASN A 160 21.48 -4.48 -14.19
N ASN A 161 22.12 -5.62 -14.48
CA ASN A 161 23.12 -5.70 -15.55
C ASN A 161 22.54 -6.28 -16.86
N GLY A 162 21.23 -6.56 -16.91
CA GLY A 162 20.54 -7.15 -18.06
C GLY A 162 20.82 -8.64 -18.28
N ASP A 163 21.51 -9.29 -17.34
CA ASP A 163 21.82 -10.73 -17.35
C ASP A 163 21.29 -11.47 -16.12
N GLY A 164 20.38 -10.83 -15.38
CA GLY A 164 19.82 -11.32 -14.13
C GLY A 164 20.74 -11.19 -12.92
N THR A 165 21.84 -10.43 -13.04
CA THR A 165 22.72 -10.03 -11.93
C THR A 165 22.65 -8.53 -11.69
N PHE A 166 23.06 -8.12 -10.48
CA PHE A 166 23.01 -6.73 -10.05
C PHE A 166 24.36 -6.20 -9.58
N THR A 167 24.57 -4.90 -9.72
CA THR A 167 25.73 -4.17 -9.21
C THR A 167 25.28 -3.16 -8.16
N ASP A 168 25.85 -3.18 -6.96
CA ASP A 168 25.65 -2.11 -5.96
C ASP A 168 26.28 -0.79 -6.46
N VAL A 169 25.43 0.18 -6.75
CA VAL A 169 25.78 1.54 -7.21
C VAL A 169 25.49 2.61 -6.17
N SER A 170 25.14 2.25 -4.93
CA SER A 170 24.61 3.16 -3.88
C SER A 170 25.48 4.41 -3.68
N THR A 171 26.80 4.22 -3.62
CA THR A 171 27.76 5.33 -3.42
C THR A 171 28.01 6.12 -4.70
N GLU A 172 28.02 5.44 -5.85
CA GLU A 172 28.25 6.07 -7.15
C GLU A 172 27.07 6.96 -7.57
N ALA A 173 25.85 6.46 -7.36
CA ALA A 173 24.60 7.15 -7.62
C ALA A 173 24.30 8.26 -6.60
N GLY A 174 24.93 8.22 -5.41
CA GLY A 174 24.80 9.26 -4.38
C GLY A 174 23.60 9.09 -3.44
N VAL A 175 23.01 7.89 -3.38
CA VAL A 175 21.76 7.61 -2.68
C VAL A 175 21.91 6.66 -1.48
N ALA A 176 23.15 6.42 -1.02
CA ALA A 176 23.49 5.63 0.16
C ALA A 176 23.16 6.36 1.48
N HIS A 177 21.92 6.84 1.64
CA HIS A 177 21.46 7.59 2.81
C HIS A 177 21.71 6.81 4.10
N LYS A 178 22.31 7.45 5.10
CA LYS A 178 22.73 6.82 6.37
C LYS A 178 21.76 7.20 7.48
N GLY A 179 20.51 6.77 7.33
CA GLY A 179 19.43 6.97 8.30
C GLY A 179 18.77 5.65 8.68
N PHE A 180 17.56 5.74 9.20
CA PHE A 180 16.65 4.63 9.32
C PHE A 180 15.60 4.76 8.22
N GLY A 181 15.98 4.38 6.99
CA GLY A 181 15.10 4.40 5.84
C GLY A 181 13.97 3.39 5.98
N THR A 182 12.75 3.79 5.61
CA THR A 182 11.53 2.99 5.67
C THR A 182 10.82 3.00 4.32
N GLY A 183 9.70 3.70 4.18
CA GLY A 183 8.96 3.76 2.93
C GLY A 183 9.80 4.36 1.81
N VAL A 184 9.59 3.84 0.61
CA VAL A 184 10.27 4.30 -0.59
C VAL A 184 9.33 4.17 -1.79
N ALA A 185 9.36 5.14 -2.69
CA ALA A 185 8.57 5.12 -3.92
C ALA A 185 9.31 5.86 -5.05
N TRP A 186 9.10 5.38 -6.27
CA TRP A 186 9.55 6.02 -7.51
C TRP A 186 8.46 6.95 -8.05
N ALA A 187 8.86 8.07 -8.64
CA ALA A 187 8.01 8.94 -9.44
C ALA A 187 8.86 9.73 -10.43
N ASP A 188 8.29 10.13 -11.56
CA ASP A 188 8.88 11.14 -12.45
C ASP A 188 8.30 12.51 -12.06
N TYR A 189 8.66 13.00 -10.87
CA TYR A 189 7.88 14.07 -10.21
C TYR A 189 7.98 15.41 -10.95
N ASP A 190 9.01 15.59 -11.77
CA ASP A 190 9.22 16.79 -12.58
C ASP A 190 9.01 16.56 -14.09
N ASN A 191 8.44 15.40 -14.45
CA ASN A 191 8.06 15.01 -15.81
C ASN A 191 9.20 15.17 -16.83
N ASP A 192 10.43 14.81 -16.43
CA ASP A 192 11.63 14.90 -17.27
C ASP A 192 12.03 13.58 -17.94
N GLY A 193 11.30 12.49 -17.65
CA GLY A 193 11.47 11.17 -18.25
C GLY A 193 12.43 10.26 -17.46
N TYR A 194 12.93 10.68 -16.31
CA TYR A 194 13.78 9.88 -15.43
C TYR A 194 13.12 9.66 -14.07
N LEU A 195 13.16 8.44 -13.55
CA LEU A 195 12.59 8.14 -12.24
C LEU A 195 13.41 8.77 -11.11
N ASP A 196 12.74 9.56 -10.30
CA ASP A 196 13.18 10.14 -9.03
C ASP A 196 12.71 9.28 -7.85
N ILE A 197 13.36 9.41 -6.70
CA ILE A 197 13.07 8.56 -5.53
C ILE A 197 12.85 9.36 -4.27
N TYR A 198 11.72 9.10 -3.61
CA TYR A 198 11.42 9.60 -2.27
C TYR A 198 11.68 8.51 -1.24
N VAL A 199 12.40 8.85 -0.17
CA VAL A 199 12.73 7.94 0.93
C VAL A 199 12.23 8.54 2.24
N ALA A 200 11.27 7.87 2.86
CA ALA A 200 10.89 8.13 4.24
C ALA A 200 11.98 7.63 5.21
N ASN A 201 12.17 8.36 6.31
CA ASN A 201 13.00 7.95 7.42
C ASN A 201 12.19 7.95 8.73
N TYR A 202 12.48 6.98 9.59
CA TYR A 202 11.74 6.74 10.82
C TYR A 202 12.44 7.30 12.05
N VAL A 203 13.15 6.48 12.82
CA VAL A 203 13.67 6.86 14.15
C VAL A 203 15.13 7.34 14.10
N ASP A 204 15.41 8.45 14.78
CA ASP A 204 16.78 8.91 15.06
C ASP A 204 17.33 8.31 16.36
N TYR A 205 18.05 7.20 16.23
CA TYR A 205 18.76 6.56 17.34
C TYR A 205 19.86 7.43 17.98
N SER A 206 20.35 8.47 17.31
CA SER A 206 21.38 9.34 17.85
C SER A 206 20.83 10.31 18.91
N ILE A 207 19.50 10.49 18.98
CA ILE A 207 18.83 11.42 19.87
C ILE A 207 17.92 10.66 20.85
N LEU A 208 18.49 10.23 21.98
CA LEU A 208 17.74 9.55 23.05
C LEU A 208 16.99 10.56 23.96
N PRO A 209 15.70 10.38 24.25
CA PRO A 209 15.06 11.10 25.35
C PRO A 209 15.60 10.56 26.69
N ARG A 210 15.72 11.45 27.67
CA ARG A 210 16.41 11.17 28.94
C ARG A 210 15.74 10.05 29.74
N GLY A 211 16.52 9.06 30.20
CA GLY A 211 16.13 8.10 31.25
C GLY A 211 16.04 6.65 30.76
N LYS A 212 16.45 5.68 31.58
CA LYS A 212 16.73 4.30 31.14
C LYS A 212 15.47 3.43 30.94
N ARG A 213 15.57 2.55 29.93
CA ARG A 213 14.67 1.50 29.40
C ARG A 213 13.60 2.02 28.43
N ILE A 214 13.91 1.90 27.13
CA ILE A 214 13.09 2.18 25.95
C ILE A 214 12.26 0.94 25.61
N PHE A 215 11.05 1.10 25.04
CA PHE A 215 10.50 0.05 24.18
C PHE A 215 9.49 0.46 23.09
N PHE A 216 9.22 1.74 22.84
CA PHE A 216 8.33 2.10 21.73
C PHE A 216 8.91 3.21 20.84
N PRO A 217 8.58 3.26 19.54
CA PRO A 217 9.10 4.28 18.63
C PRO A 217 8.86 5.73 19.10
N TYR A 218 7.79 5.96 19.85
CA TYR A 218 7.44 7.26 20.46
C TYR A 218 8.47 7.77 21.48
N ASP A 219 9.39 6.90 21.91
CA ASP A 219 10.56 7.27 22.70
C ASP A 219 11.68 7.87 21.82
N PHE A 220 11.45 8.25 20.57
CA PHE A 220 12.49 8.83 19.72
C PHE A 220 11.98 10.01 18.90
N PHE A 221 12.92 10.84 18.45
CA PHE A 221 12.63 11.83 17.41
C PHE A 221 12.67 11.17 16.04
N GLY A 222 11.88 11.71 15.11
CA GLY A 222 11.91 11.31 13.72
C GLY A 222 13.17 11.76 12.99
N GLN A 223 13.38 11.24 11.79
CA GLN A 223 14.43 11.68 10.88
C GLN A 223 13.83 12.42 9.69
N GLU A 224 14.63 13.27 9.06
CA GLU A 224 14.23 13.96 7.84
C GLU A 224 14.10 12.95 6.68
N ASN A 225 13.04 13.08 5.90
CA ASN A 225 12.83 12.33 4.66
C ASN A 225 13.65 12.95 3.53
N VAL A 226 13.94 12.18 2.48
CA VAL A 226 14.80 12.66 1.38
C VAL A 226 14.11 12.47 0.03
N LEU A 227 14.12 13.51 -0.81
CA LEU A 227 13.77 13.43 -2.23
C LEU A 227 15.03 13.56 -3.07
N TYR A 228 15.31 12.53 -3.86
CA TYR A 228 16.44 12.45 -4.77
C TYR A 228 15.96 12.60 -6.21
N ARG A 229 16.40 13.67 -6.87
CA ARG A 229 16.16 13.89 -8.30
C ARG A 229 17.21 13.16 -9.14
N ASN A 230 16.80 12.36 -10.11
CA ASN A 230 17.67 11.72 -11.07
C ASN A 230 18.19 12.74 -12.08
N ASN A 231 19.50 12.74 -12.31
CA ASN A 231 20.13 13.68 -13.24
C ASN A 231 20.22 13.15 -14.69
N GLY A 232 19.67 11.96 -14.97
CA GLY A 232 19.74 11.29 -16.27
C GLY A 232 21.15 10.82 -16.66
N ASN A 233 22.05 10.69 -15.68
CA ASN A 233 23.45 10.31 -15.88
C ASN A 233 23.91 9.24 -14.88
N GLY A 234 22.95 8.55 -14.27
CA GLY A 234 23.16 7.54 -13.24
C GLY A 234 23.47 8.07 -11.85
N LYS A 235 23.27 9.37 -11.60
CA LYS A 235 23.45 10.00 -10.29
C LYS A 235 22.24 10.81 -9.90
N PHE A 236 22.06 10.95 -8.59
CA PHE A 236 20.97 11.70 -8.01
C PHE A 236 21.47 12.95 -7.29
N THR A 237 20.58 13.95 -7.22
CA THR A 237 20.75 15.16 -6.43
C THR A 237 19.69 15.18 -5.34
N ASP A 238 20.10 15.37 -4.09
CA ASP A 238 19.15 15.64 -3.01
C ASP A 238 18.51 17.02 -3.24
N VAL A 239 17.20 17.02 -3.49
CA VAL A 239 16.40 18.22 -3.77
C VAL A 239 15.38 18.50 -2.67
N THR A 240 15.45 17.78 -1.54
CA THR A 240 14.46 17.80 -0.45
C THR A 240 14.01 19.21 -0.06
N GLU A 241 14.98 20.08 0.24
CA GLU A 241 14.72 21.47 0.63
C GLU A 241 14.24 22.34 -0.55
N SER A 242 14.87 22.19 -1.72
CA SER A 242 14.51 22.98 -2.90
C SER A 242 13.13 22.64 -3.47
N ALA A 243 12.71 21.38 -3.31
CA ALA A 243 11.40 20.88 -3.73
C ALA A 243 10.32 21.16 -2.68
N GLY A 244 10.67 21.62 -1.47
CA GLY A 244 9.68 21.96 -0.43
C GLY A 244 9.05 20.76 0.27
N VAL A 245 9.66 19.57 0.15
CA VAL A 245 9.24 18.35 0.87
C VAL A 245 10.08 18.08 2.12
N GLY A 246 11.05 18.94 2.39
CA GLY A 246 11.79 18.98 3.65
C GLY A 246 10.98 19.58 4.81
N GLY A 247 11.61 19.65 5.97
CA GLY A 247 11.00 20.23 7.16
C GLY A 247 10.06 19.28 7.89
N GLY A 248 10.60 18.63 8.92
CA GLY A 248 9.84 17.72 9.78
C GLY A 248 10.72 16.57 10.23
N PHE A 249 10.81 16.37 11.55
CA PHE A 249 11.45 15.20 12.14
C PHE A 249 10.35 14.22 12.54
N TYR A 250 9.65 13.70 11.53
CA TYR A 250 8.50 12.83 11.72
C TYR A 250 8.90 11.35 11.68
N LEU A 251 8.11 10.52 12.33
CA LEU A 251 8.25 9.08 12.33
C LEU A 251 7.60 8.50 11.06
N SER A 252 8.22 8.73 9.90
CA SER A 252 7.64 8.38 8.60
C SER A 252 7.74 6.88 8.29
N LEU A 253 6.66 6.29 7.78
CA LEU A 253 6.58 4.86 7.45
C LEU A 253 6.12 4.63 6.00
N GLY A 254 4.84 4.79 5.69
CA GLY A 254 4.29 4.58 4.36
C GLY A 254 4.45 5.81 3.47
N VAL A 255 4.78 5.59 2.21
CA VAL A 255 4.84 6.64 1.18
C VAL A 255 4.24 6.08 -0.11
N ALA A 256 3.52 6.93 -0.84
CA ALA A 256 3.01 6.59 -2.17
C ALA A 256 2.79 7.86 -2.99
N PHE A 257 3.12 7.79 -4.28
CA PHE A 257 2.82 8.83 -5.25
C PHE A 257 1.51 8.53 -5.98
N ALA A 258 0.76 9.59 -6.31
CA ALA A 258 -0.42 9.54 -7.16
C ALA A 258 -0.79 10.95 -7.64
N ASP A 259 -1.31 11.09 -8.86
CA ASP A 259 -1.96 12.34 -9.29
C ASP A 259 -3.39 12.41 -8.70
N TYR A 260 -3.59 12.98 -7.51
CA TYR A 260 -4.88 12.93 -6.82
C TYR A 260 -5.87 14.00 -7.29
N ASP A 261 -5.38 15.09 -7.90
CA ASP A 261 -6.20 16.22 -8.36
C ASP A 261 -6.40 16.25 -9.89
N ASN A 262 -5.91 15.22 -10.58
CA ASN A 262 -6.01 14.97 -12.01
C ASN A 262 -5.26 16.00 -12.89
N ASP A 263 -4.28 16.73 -12.36
CA ASP A 263 -3.59 17.78 -13.11
C ASP A 263 -2.46 17.27 -14.04
N GLY A 264 -2.02 16.03 -13.85
CA GLY A 264 -1.00 15.36 -14.65
C GLY A 264 0.38 15.26 -14.00
N ASP A 265 0.56 15.83 -12.80
CA ASP A 265 1.76 15.68 -12.00
C ASP A 265 1.48 14.75 -10.82
N GLN A 266 2.45 13.88 -10.46
CA GLN A 266 2.27 13.00 -9.31
C GLN A 266 2.49 13.76 -8.00
N ASP A 267 1.51 13.66 -7.09
CA ASP A 267 1.55 14.16 -5.73
C ASP A 267 2.08 13.09 -4.76
N LEU A 268 2.45 13.50 -3.55
CA LEU A 268 3.06 12.61 -2.56
C LEU A 268 2.26 12.56 -1.26
N TYR A 269 1.89 11.37 -0.81
CA TYR A 269 1.38 11.15 0.55
C TYR A 269 2.42 10.45 1.42
N VAL A 270 2.57 10.94 2.65
CA VAL A 270 3.47 10.39 3.67
C VAL A 270 2.66 10.07 4.92
N ALA A 271 2.57 8.79 5.25
CA ALA A 271 2.01 8.31 6.51
C ALA A 271 3.07 8.37 7.60
N ASN A 272 2.75 9.04 8.70
CA ASN A 272 3.61 9.24 9.84
C ASN A 272 3.01 8.60 11.09
N ASP A 273 3.85 7.91 11.86
CA ASP A 273 3.47 7.25 13.09
C ASP A 273 3.39 8.26 14.25
N SER A 274 2.18 8.53 14.76
CA SER A 274 1.93 9.47 15.87
C SER A 274 2.37 10.92 15.59
N ASN A 275 2.59 11.24 14.32
CA ASN A 275 2.80 12.60 13.84
C ASN A 275 1.77 12.89 12.74
N PRO A 276 1.54 14.17 12.37
CA PRO A 276 0.62 14.48 11.27
C PRO A 276 1.05 13.77 9.98
N ASN A 277 0.17 12.99 9.37
CA ASN A 277 0.32 12.54 7.99
C ASN A 277 0.42 13.76 7.06
N ILE A 278 1.07 13.64 5.90
CA ILE A 278 1.26 14.80 5.01
C ILE A 278 0.90 14.44 3.57
N LEU A 279 -0.03 15.22 3.00
CA LEU A 279 -0.23 15.28 1.56
C LEU A 279 0.52 16.49 0.99
N PHE A 280 1.47 16.22 0.11
CA PHE A 280 2.22 17.20 -0.66
C PHE A 280 1.64 17.27 -2.07
N ARG A 281 1.00 18.40 -2.41
CA ARG A 281 0.54 18.66 -3.78
C ARG A 281 1.71 19.12 -4.65
N ASN A 282 1.94 18.48 -5.78
CA ASN A 282 2.90 18.92 -6.77
C ASN A 282 2.40 20.23 -7.41
N ASN A 283 3.29 21.20 -7.60
CA ASN A 283 2.92 22.51 -8.16
C ASN A 283 3.16 22.59 -9.68
N GLY A 284 3.67 21.52 -10.30
CA GLY A 284 4.08 21.49 -11.72
C GLY A 284 5.31 22.35 -12.03
N ASP A 285 6.00 22.85 -11.01
CA ASP A 285 7.20 23.67 -11.11
C ASP A 285 8.40 23.07 -10.34
N LYS A 286 8.35 21.75 -10.13
CA LYS A 286 9.34 20.94 -9.40
C LYS A 286 9.36 21.21 -7.89
N THR A 287 8.33 21.87 -7.38
CA THR A 287 8.13 22.09 -5.95
C THR A 287 6.80 21.50 -5.51
N PHE A 288 6.70 21.26 -4.21
CA PHE A 288 5.52 20.74 -3.55
C PHE A 288 4.97 21.73 -2.54
N THR A 289 3.66 21.67 -2.34
CA THR A 289 2.95 22.39 -1.30
C THR A 289 2.47 21.40 -0.24
N ASN A 290 2.92 21.55 1.01
CA ASN A 290 2.36 20.81 2.14
C ASN A 290 0.94 21.31 2.42
N THR A 291 -0.05 20.51 2.02
CA THR A 291 -1.46 20.91 2.07
C THR A 291 -1.93 21.17 3.51
N ASN A 292 -1.36 20.52 4.53
CA ASN A 292 -1.77 20.73 5.92
C ASN A 292 -1.53 22.15 6.44
N VAL A 293 -0.54 22.86 5.90
CA VAL A 293 -0.10 24.16 6.40
C VAL A 293 -0.74 25.30 5.62
N THR A 294 -0.71 25.21 4.28
CA THR A 294 -1.12 26.28 3.38
C THR A 294 -2.55 26.10 2.88
N GLU A 295 -3.05 24.86 2.87
CA GLU A 295 -4.31 24.43 2.29
C GLU A 295 -5.06 23.53 3.28
N TYR A 296 -5.32 24.02 4.51
CA TYR A 296 -5.96 23.34 5.67
C TYR A 296 -7.30 22.60 5.37
N ARG A 297 -7.73 22.57 4.11
CA ARG A 297 -8.91 21.93 3.55
C ARG A 297 -8.67 20.51 3.01
N SER A 298 -7.43 20.03 2.83
CA SER A 298 -7.22 18.65 2.35
C SER A 298 -7.84 17.61 3.29
N HIS A 299 -7.84 17.89 4.61
CA HIS A 299 -8.39 17.04 5.68
C HIS A 299 -7.76 15.64 5.80
N THR A 300 -6.58 15.43 5.20
CA THR A 300 -5.82 14.16 5.23
C THR A 300 -4.63 14.17 6.18
N GLY A 301 -4.33 15.32 6.79
CA GLY A 301 -3.23 15.50 7.76
C GLY A 301 -3.58 15.14 9.20
N ASP A 302 -4.28 14.02 9.41
CA ASP A 302 -4.59 13.56 10.75
C ASP A 302 -3.33 13.07 11.48
N THR A 303 -3.39 13.01 12.82
CA THR A 303 -2.22 12.73 13.68
C THR A 303 -2.24 11.33 14.28
N ARG A 304 -2.91 10.38 13.61
CA ARG A 304 -2.90 8.97 14.01
C ARG A 304 -1.56 8.31 13.64
N SER A 305 -1.38 7.07 14.05
CA SER A 305 -0.23 6.23 13.79
C SER A 305 -0.27 5.63 12.39
N GLY A 306 -0.11 6.49 11.38
CA GLY A 306 -0.11 6.12 9.97
C GLY A 306 1.02 5.15 9.64
N MET A 307 0.65 4.00 9.07
CA MET A 307 1.58 2.95 8.63
C MET A 307 1.52 2.78 7.10
N GLY A 308 0.75 1.83 6.58
CA GLY A 308 0.63 1.62 5.13
C GLY A 308 -0.38 2.56 4.46
N VAL A 309 -0.16 2.82 3.17
CA VAL A 309 -0.93 3.74 2.33
C VAL A 309 -1.35 3.05 1.03
N ALA A 310 -2.60 3.23 0.60
CA ALA A 310 -3.06 2.81 -0.73
C ALA A 310 -3.87 3.92 -1.40
N TRP A 311 -3.60 4.16 -2.68
CA TRP A 311 -4.36 5.03 -3.55
C TRP A 311 -5.26 4.19 -4.47
N GLY A 312 -6.49 4.63 -4.72
CA GLY A 312 -7.36 3.98 -5.68
C GLY A 312 -8.70 4.68 -5.83
N ASP A 313 -9.25 4.68 -7.04
CA ASP A 313 -10.62 5.13 -7.32
C ASP A 313 -11.59 3.99 -6.95
N TYR A 314 -11.99 3.90 -5.67
CA TYR A 314 -12.78 2.75 -5.20
C TYR A 314 -14.26 2.89 -5.57
N ASP A 315 -14.79 4.10 -5.73
CA ASP A 315 -16.19 4.32 -6.11
C ASP A 315 -16.40 4.61 -7.61
N ASN A 316 -15.32 4.55 -8.41
CA ASN A 316 -15.28 4.73 -9.86
C ASN A 316 -15.82 6.10 -10.29
N ASP A 317 -15.54 7.15 -9.52
CA ASP A 317 -15.98 8.53 -9.80
C ASP A 317 -14.95 9.36 -10.58
N GLY A 318 -13.73 8.84 -10.76
CA GLY A 318 -12.68 9.41 -11.59
C GLY A 318 -11.64 10.22 -10.81
N ASP A 319 -11.71 10.25 -9.49
CA ASP A 319 -10.64 10.72 -8.61
C ASP A 319 -10.08 9.60 -7.73
N PHE A 320 -8.80 9.72 -7.36
CA PHE A 320 -8.18 8.75 -6.46
C PHE A 320 -8.55 9.07 -5.01
N ASP A 321 -9.03 8.04 -4.33
CA ASP A 321 -9.25 8.02 -2.89
C ASP A 321 -8.04 7.44 -2.17
N LEU A 322 -8.00 7.65 -0.87
CA LEU A 322 -6.85 7.32 -0.05
C LEU A 322 -7.26 6.44 1.13
N PHE A 323 -6.56 5.34 1.33
CA PHE A 323 -6.70 4.51 2.52
C PHE A 323 -5.40 4.47 3.33
N VAL A 324 -5.51 4.66 4.65
CA VAL A 324 -4.38 4.71 5.58
C VAL A 324 -4.63 3.78 6.76
N ASN A 325 -3.69 2.87 6.99
CA ASN A 325 -3.70 1.96 8.14
C ASN A 325 -3.13 2.61 9.39
N ASN A 326 -3.69 2.24 10.55
CA ASN A 326 -3.36 2.85 11.84
C ASN A 326 -3.25 1.84 13.00
N TRP A 327 -2.85 2.35 14.17
CA TRP A 327 -2.76 1.62 15.44
C TRP A 327 -4.14 1.15 15.95
N GLN A 328 -4.22 0.07 16.72
CA GLN A 328 -5.51 -0.51 17.15
C GLN A 328 -6.50 0.42 17.87
N ASP A 329 -6.01 1.43 18.59
CA ASP A 329 -6.86 2.42 19.28
C ASP A 329 -7.31 3.58 18.36
N GLU A 330 -6.81 3.58 17.12
CA GLU A 330 -6.97 4.61 16.11
C GLU A 330 -7.42 3.93 14.82
N ASN A 331 -8.72 3.94 14.49
CA ASN A 331 -9.23 3.24 13.32
C ASN A 331 -8.43 3.56 12.04
N SER A 332 -8.33 2.58 11.13
CA SER A 332 -7.84 2.85 9.78
C SER A 332 -8.86 3.71 9.02
N ILE A 333 -8.38 4.50 8.06
CA ILE A 333 -9.15 5.61 7.48
C ILE A 333 -9.32 5.39 6.00
N LEU A 334 -10.57 5.49 5.54
CA LEU A 334 -10.90 5.68 4.13
C LEU A 334 -11.28 7.14 3.90
N TYR A 335 -10.42 7.85 3.18
CA TYR A 335 -10.60 9.21 2.72
C TYR A 335 -11.17 9.19 1.31
N ARG A 336 -12.43 9.60 1.17
CA ARG A 336 -12.99 9.85 -0.16
C ARG A 336 -12.56 11.22 -0.66
N ASN A 337 -12.03 11.29 -1.86
CA ASN A 337 -11.81 12.54 -2.57
C ASN A 337 -13.17 13.17 -2.93
N ASN A 338 -13.22 14.49 -3.10
CA ASN A 338 -14.45 15.21 -3.42
C ASN A 338 -14.37 15.87 -4.81
N GLY A 339 -13.34 15.57 -5.60
CA GLY A 339 -13.05 16.17 -6.89
C GLY A 339 -12.64 17.65 -6.84
N ASP A 340 -12.40 18.22 -5.65
CA ASP A 340 -12.01 19.63 -5.45
C ASP A 340 -10.71 19.81 -4.67
N GLY A 341 -9.93 18.73 -4.56
CA GLY A 341 -8.68 18.67 -3.81
C GLY A 341 -8.86 18.52 -2.29
N THR A 342 -10.09 18.31 -1.81
CA THR A 342 -10.39 18.03 -0.40
C THR A 342 -10.87 16.61 -0.20
N PHE A 343 -10.59 16.03 0.97
CA PHE A 343 -11.03 14.69 1.31
C PHE A 343 -12.03 14.67 2.46
N ARG A 344 -12.76 13.56 2.58
CA ARG A 344 -13.68 13.28 3.68
C ARG A 344 -13.44 11.88 4.22
N ASP A 345 -13.30 11.77 5.55
CA ASP A 345 -13.33 10.47 6.24
C ASP A 345 -14.74 9.87 6.11
N ILE A 346 -14.84 8.76 5.37
CA ILE A 346 -16.06 7.99 5.14
C ILE A 346 -16.00 6.60 5.80
N SER A 347 -14.99 6.32 6.62
CA SER A 347 -14.69 4.99 7.16
C SER A 347 -15.91 4.32 7.81
N ALA A 348 -16.68 5.08 8.60
CA ALA A 348 -17.87 4.57 9.28
C ALA A 348 -19.04 4.32 8.30
N SER A 349 -19.28 5.23 7.36
CA SER A 349 -20.38 5.08 6.38
C SER A 349 -20.09 4.01 5.33
N ALA A 350 -18.81 3.77 5.02
CA ALA A 350 -18.36 2.77 4.08
C ALA A 350 -18.20 1.37 4.72
N GLY A 351 -18.36 1.23 6.04
CA GLY A 351 -18.24 -0.07 6.73
C GLY A 351 -16.80 -0.50 7.08
N VAL A 352 -15.81 0.38 6.89
CA VAL A 352 -14.38 0.11 7.13
C VAL A 352 -13.98 0.33 8.60
N PHE A 353 -14.68 1.22 9.31
CA PHE A 353 -14.37 1.54 10.71
C PHE A 353 -14.49 0.32 11.63
N ASP A 354 -15.65 -0.36 11.62
CA ASP A 354 -15.96 -1.42 12.59
C ASP A 354 -15.05 -2.65 12.47
N VAL A 355 -14.51 -2.91 11.27
CA VAL A 355 -13.68 -4.07 10.98
C VAL A 355 -12.20 -3.86 11.35
N THR A 356 -11.75 -2.60 11.36
CA THR A 356 -10.35 -2.23 11.65
C THR A 356 -10.10 -1.82 13.10
N VAL A 357 -11.13 -1.34 13.81
CA VAL A 357 -11.00 -0.98 15.24
C VAL A 357 -10.56 -2.17 16.08
N GLY A 358 -9.58 -1.95 16.97
CA GLY A 358 -9.02 -2.98 17.84
C GLY A 358 -8.00 -3.89 17.17
N ARG A 359 -7.47 -3.49 15.99
CA ARG A 359 -6.36 -4.18 15.31
C ARG A 359 -5.30 -3.18 14.88
N THR A 360 -4.03 -3.55 15.05
CA THR A 360 -2.91 -2.77 14.52
C THR A 360 -2.61 -3.27 13.13
N CYS A 361 -2.85 -2.44 12.12
CA CYS A 361 -2.72 -2.85 10.72
C CYS A 361 -1.60 -2.07 10.01
N TRP A 362 -1.00 -2.70 9.01
CA TRP A 362 0.28 -2.30 8.40
C TRP A 362 0.11 -2.17 6.89
N GLY A 363 0.40 -3.21 6.12
CA GLY A 363 0.19 -3.22 4.67
C GLY A 363 -1.29 -3.18 4.29
N THR A 364 -1.58 -2.47 3.21
CA THR A 364 -2.91 -2.35 2.61
C THR A 364 -2.79 -2.19 1.11
N GLU A 365 -3.79 -2.64 0.36
CA GLU A 365 -3.83 -2.41 -1.09
C GLU A 365 -5.26 -2.40 -1.62
N PHE A 366 -5.52 -1.49 -2.57
CA PHE A 366 -6.73 -1.53 -3.38
C PHE A 366 -6.51 -2.42 -4.60
N PHE A 367 -7.36 -3.41 -4.80
CA PHE A 367 -7.30 -4.31 -5.96
C PHE A 367 -8.66 -4.96 -6.20
N ASP A 368 -8.95 -5.40 -7.40
CA ASP A 368 -10.23 -6.04 -7.75
C ASP A 368 -10.08 -7.57 -7.63
N TYR A 369 -10.45 -8.16 -6.49
CA TYR A 369 -10.12 -9.57 -6.21
C TYR A 369 -11.02 -10.53 -6.98
N ASP A 370 -12.25 -10.12 -7.32
CA ASP A 370 -13.20 -10.95 -8.07
C ASP A 370 -13.43 -10.49 -9.52
N ASN A 371 -12.62 -9.55 -10.01
CA ASN A 371 -12.68 -8.98 -11.36
C ASN A 371 -14.07 -8.41 -11.72
N ASP A 372 -14.82 -7.86 -10.77
CA ASP A 372 -16.17 -7.31 -11.03
C ASP A 372 -16.16 -5.85 -11.54
N GLY A 373 -15.01 -5.18 -11.44
CA GLY A 373 -14.74 -3.81 -11.86
C GLY A 373 -14.66 -2.80 -10.72
N TYR A 374 -14.82 -3.22 -9.46
CA TYR A 374 -14.67 -2.35 -8.29
C TYR A 374 -13.42 -2.73 -7.50
N LEU A 375 -12.67 -1.72 -7.04
CA LEU A 375 -11.52 -1.97 -6.18
C LEU A 375 -12.00 -2.38 -4.79
N ASP A 376 -11.60 -3.59 -4.38
CA ASP A 376 -11.70 -4.13 -3.04
C ASP A 376 -10.47 -3.73 -2.21
N LEU A 377 -10.47 -4.06 -0.91
CA LEU A 377 -9.42 -3.62 0.01
C LEU A 377 -8.90 -4.78 0.86
N PHE A 378 -7.60 -5.09 0.73
CA PHE A 378 -6.90 -6.02 1.62
C PHE A 378 -6.13 -5.27 2.70
N ILE A 379 -6.14 -5.79 3.93
CA ILE A 379 -5.50 -5.15 5.09
C ILE A 379 -4.75 -6.22 5.89
N ALA A 380 -3.43 -6.07 6.00
CA ALA A 380 -2.56 -6.91 6.83
C ALA A 380 -2.51 -6.39 8.27
N CYS A 381 -2.71 -7.25 9.26
CA CYS A 381 -2.72 -6.86 10.67
C CYS A 381 -1.79 -7.71 11.54
N GLY A 382 -1.24 -7.08 12.59
CA GLY A 382 -0.30 -7.72 13.50
C GLY A 382 0.23 -6.74 14.54
N HIS A 383 0.07 -7.07 15.83
CA HIS A 383 0.46 -6.20 16.92
C HIS A 383 1.99 -6.16 17.14
N ILE A 384 2.50 -5.10 17.78
CA ILE A 384 3.93 -4.97 18.17
C ILE A 384 4.18 -5.17 19.67
N ASP A 385 3.13 -5.18 20.50
CA ASP A 385 3.25 -5.45 21.92
C ASP A 385 3.18 -6.97 22.19
N PRO A 386 4.22 -7.60 22.78
CA PRO A 386 4.18 -8.99 23.23
C PRO A 386 3.49 -9.16 24.60
N GLY A 387 2.81 -8.14 25.12
CA GLY A 387 2.16 -8.11 26.42
C GLY A 387 1.20 -9.29 26.66
N PRO A 388 1.01 -9.71 27.93
CA PRO A 388 0.28 -10.94 28.27
C PRO A 388 -1.22 -10.92 27.93
N ASN A 389 -1.76 -9.77 27.54
CA ASN A 389 -3.19 -9.56 27.34
C ASN A 389 -3.60 -9.50 25.86
N GLU A 390 -2.64 -9.45 24.93
CA GLU A 390 -2.91 -9.30 23.50
C GLU A 390 -2.11 -10.34 22.72
N ALA A 391 -2.76 -11.03 21.78
CA ALA A 391 -2.08 -11.93 20.87
C ALA A 391 -1.41 -11.10 19.76
N PRO A 392 -0.08 -11.18 19.58
CA PRO A 392 0.61 -10.43 18.52
C PRO A 392 0.09 -10.73 17.12
N GLY A 393 -0.21 -12.00 16.86
CA GLY A 393 -0.81 -12.41 15.60
C GLY A 393 -2.28 -11.97 15.53
N GLN A 394 -2.63 -11.20 14.51
CA GLN A 394 -3.99 -10.73 14.28
C GLN A 394 -4.48 -11.24 12.91
N PRO A 395 -5.79 -11.54 12.73
CA PRO A 395 -6.32 -11.92 11.43
C PRO A 395 -6.25 -10.74 10.46
N ASP A 396 -5.78 -10.99 9.25
CA ASP A 396 -5.87 -10.06 8.13
C ASP A 396 -7.35 -9.89 7.69
N ILE A 397 -7.63 -8.85 6.91
CA ILE A 397 -8.98 -8.47 6.48
C ILE A 397 -9.02 -8.37 4.95
N LEU A 398 -10.08 -8.90 4.35
CA LEU A 398 -10.45 -8.60 2.97
C LEU A 398 -11.86 -8.02 2.94
N LEU A 399 -11.98 -6.83 2.36
CA LEU A 399 -13.23 -6.09 2.24
C LEU A 399 -13.63 -6.03 0.77
N ARG A 400 -14.80 -6.59 0.45
CA ARG A 400 -15.39 -6.50 -0.88
C ARG A 400 -16.11 -5.17 -1.07
N ASN A 401 -15.86 -4.48 -2.15
CA ASN A 401 -16.61 -3.30 -2.55
C ASN A 401 -17.99 -3.71 -3.10
N ASN A 402 -19.04 -3.12 -2.57
CA ASN A 402 -20.42 -3.44 -2.96
C ASN A 402 -20.85 -2.72 -4.25
N GLY A 403 -20.02 -1.83 -4.79
CA GLY A 403 -20.31 -0.99 -5.95
C GLY A 403 -21.24 0.19 -5.66
N ASP A 404 -21.50 0.47 -4.38
CA ASP A 404 -22.33 1.58 -3.90
C ASP A 404 -21.59 2.53 -2.94
N GLY A 405 -20.25 2.46 -2.94
CA GLY A 405 -19.38 3.23 -2.05
C GLY A 405 -19.26 2.62 -0.64
N THR A 406 -19.74 1.39 -0.43
CA THR A 406 -19.60 0.66 0.83
C THR A 406 -18.87 -0.66 0.65
N PHE A 407 -18.30 -1.16 1.75
CA PHE A 407 -17.57 -2.41 1.82
C PHE A 407 -18.29 -3.45 2.69
N MET A 408 -18.05 -4.72 2.37
CA MET A 408 -18.46 -5.88 3.16
C MET A 408 -17.24 -6.71 3.54
N ASP A 409 -17.11 -7.08 4.81
CA ASP A 409 -16.09 -8.04 5.24
C ASP A 409 -16.37 -9.41 4.64
N VAL A 410 -15.47 -9.86 3.76
CA VAL A 410 -15.54 -11.16 3.09
C VAL A 410 -14.44 -12.11 3.56
N SER A 411 -13.69 -11.75 4.59
CA SER A 411 -12.52 -12.51 5.07
C SER A 411 -12.85 -13.98 5.38
N GLU A 412 -14.02 -14.25 5.97
CA GLU A 412 -14.45 -15.63 6.27
C GLU A 412 -14.80 -16.42 5.01
N ILE A 413 -15.50 -15.77 4.07
CA ILE A 413 -16.00 -16.45 2.87
C ILE A 413 -14.92 -16.63 1.80
N THR A 414 -13.87 -15.81 1.79
CA THR A 414 -12.71 -15.98 0.91
C THR A 414 -11.62 -16.86 1.55
N GLY A 415 -11.70 -17.12 2.85
CA GLY A 415 -10.77 -17.99 3.58
C GLY A 415 -9.64 -17.26 4.30
N ILE A 416 -9.50 -15.94 4.10
CA ILE A 416 -8.49 -15.09 4.75
C ILE A 416 -8.52 -15.24 6.27
N SER A 417 -9.69 -15.14 6.91
CA SER A 417 -9.80 -15.25 8.38
C SER A 417 -9.66 -16.68 8.91
N GLN A 418 -9.58 -17.69 8.02
CA GLN A 418 -9.34 -19.09 8.37
C GLN A 418 -7.83 -19.41 8.43
N LEU A 419 -6.98 -18.53 7.89
CA LEU A 419 -5.55 -18.63 8.01
C LEU A 419 -5.13 -18.38 9.47
N PRO A 420 -4.09 -19.05 9.99
CA PRO A 420 -3.57 -18.75 11.32
C PRO A 420 -3.21 -17.25 11.45
N PRO A 421 -3.64 -16.55 12.52
CA PRO A 421 -3.22 -15.17 12.73
C PRO A 421 -1.70 -15.06 12.83
N LYS A 422 -1.11 -14.08 12.14
CA LYS A 422 0.34 -13.82 12.10
C LYS A 422 0.62 -12.35 12.39
N VAL A 423 1.89 -12.01 12.58
CA VAL A 423 2.33 -10.61 12.75
C VAL A 423 2.58 -9.99 11.37
N SER A 424 1.49 -9.80 10.59
CA SER A 424 1.58 -9.36 9.19
C SER A 424 2.10 -7.92 9.08
N ARG A 425 2.89 -7.65 8.03
CA ARG A 425 3.53 -6.35 7.73
C ARG A 425 3.29 -5.93 6.29
N GLY A 426 4.32 -5.97 5.44
CA GLY A 426 4.23 -5.55 4.06
C GLY A 426 3.36 -6.47 3.22
N VAL A 427 2.70 -5.87 2.24
CA VAL A 427 1.80 -6.52 1.28
C VAL A 427 2.18 -6.05 -0.11
N ALA A 428 2.30 -7.01 -1.04
CA ALA A 428 2.43 -6.76 -2.46
C ALA A 428 1.39 -7.61 -3.20
N CYS A 429 0.70 -7.01 -4.16
CA CYS A 429 -0.29 -7.65 -5.01
C CYS A 429 0.25 -7.81 -6.44
N GLY A 430 -0.17 -8.88 -7.12
CA GLY A 430 0.15 -9.14 -8.52
C GLY A 430 -0.29 -10.53 -8.96
N ASP A 431 -0.59 -10.70 -10.24
CA ASP A 431 -0.96 -11.98 -10.87
C ASP A 431 0.31 -12.80 -11.17
N TYR A 432 0.80 -13.58 -10.19
CA TYR A 432 2.12 -14.22 -10.30
C TYR A 432 2.14 -15.46 -11.19
N ASP A 433 0.98 -16.09 -11.43
CA ASP A 433 0.85 -17.25 -12.31
C ASP A 433 0.22 -16.93 -13.68
N ASN A 434 -0.03 -15.64 -13.94
CA ASN A 434 -0.53 -15.09 -15.21
C ASN A 434 -1.89 -15.68 -15.63
N ASP A 435 -2.76 -15.95 -14.66
CA ASP A 435 -4.07 -16.54 -14.90
C ASP A 435 -5.20 -15.49 -14.97
N GLY A 436 -4.90 -14.24 -14.63
CA GLY A 436 -5.79 -13.10 -14.76
C GLY A 436 -6.57 -12.70 -13.52
N ASP A 437 -6.33 -13.32 -12.37
CA ASP A 437 -6.71 -12.74 -11.09
C ASP A 437 -5.49 -12.41 -10.22
N ILE A 438 -5.71 -11.53 -9.24
CA ILE A 438 -4.63 -10.93 -8.48
C ILE A 438 -4.37 -11.73 -7.22
N ASP A 439 -3.12 -12.11 -7.02
CA ASP A 439 -2.62 -12.79 -5.85
C ASP A 439 -2.02 -11.83 -4.82
N ILE A 440 -1.79 -12.32 -3.60
CA ILE A 440 -1.30 -11.49 -2.49
C ILE A 440 -0.06 -12.13 -1.87
N PHE A 441 1.04 -11.37 -1.79
CA PHE A 441 2.21 -11.72 -1.01
C PHE A 441 2.28 -10.91 0.28
N ILE A 442 2.45 -11.59 1.42
CA ILE A 442 2.45 -10.98 2.76
C ILE A 442 3.75 -11.33 3.49
N VAL A 443 4.46 -10.31 3.94
CA VAL A 443 5.60 -10.46 4.85
C VAL A 443 5.07 -10.56 6.29
N ASN A 444 5.49 -11.60 7.01
CA ASN A 444 5.13 -11.78 8.42
C ASN A 444 6.37 -11.60 9.29
N ASN A 445 6.30 -10.68 10.26
CA ASN A 445 7.45 -10.33 11.06
C ASN A 445 7.85 -11.44 12.04
N GLY A 446 9.06 -11.99 11.89
CA GLY A 446 9.57 -13.09 12.72
C GLY A 446 9.05 -14.47 12.31
N GLU A 447 8.34 -14.55 11.19
CA GLU A 447 7.62 -15.75 10.73
C GLU A 447 7.85 -15.97 9.22
N PRO A 448 7.48 -17.16 8.68
CA PRO A 448 7.44 -17.35 7.23
C PRO A 448 6.43 -16.42 6.56
N PRO A 449 6.67 -15.98 5.31
CA PRO A 449 5.74 -15.14 4.56
C PRO A 449 4.49 -15.95 4.15
N ARG A 450 3.58 -15.32 3.42
CA ARG A 450 2.47 -15.98 2.73
C ARG A 450 2.43 -15.56 1.27
N LEU A 451 2.34 -16.52 0.36
CA LEU A 451 1.84 -16.32 -0.99
C LEU A 451 0.42 -16.88 -1.04
N LEU A 452 -0.57 -16.01 -1.22
CA LEU A 452 -1.97 -16.36 -1.30
C LEU A 452 -2.41 -16.33 -2.76
N ARG A 453 -2.63 -17.50 -3.34
CA ARG A 453 -3.18 -17.61 -4.69
C ARG A 453 -4.68 -17.33 -4.69
N ASN A 454 -5.14 -16.54 -5.65
CA ASN A 454 -6.55 -16.26 -5.87
C ASN A 454 -7.19 -17.37 -6.72
N ASP A 455 -7.99 -18.25 -6.11
CA ASP A 455 -8.68 -19.30 -6.83
C ASP A 455 -10.07 -18.80 -7.28
N GLY A 456 -10.13 -18.15 -8.45
CA GLY A 456 -11.34 -18.03 -9.25
C GLY A 456 -11.89 -16.62 -9.44
N GLY A 457 -11.11 -15.56 -9.17
CA GLY A 457 -11.44 -14.20 -9.61
C GLY A 457 -11.50 -14.11 -11.14
N ASN A 458 -10.64 -14.86 -11.83
CA ASN A 458 -10.57 -14.96 -13.29
C ASN A 458 -11.76 -15.70 -13.94
N LYS A 459 -12.77 -16.12 -13.15
CA LYS A 459 -14.09 -16.53 -13.67
C LYS A 459 -14.86 -15.34 -14.26
N ASN A 460 -14.57 -14.13 -13.79
CA ASN A 460 -14.95 -12.90 -14.47
C ASN A 460 -13.86 -12.52 -15.48
N ASN A 461 -14.26 -11.71 -16.47
CA ASN A 461 -13.35 -11.23 -17.49
C ASN A 461 -12.42 -10.15 -16.91
N TRP A 462 -11.23 -10.03 -17.47
CA TRP A 462 -10.18 -9.12 -16.99
C TRP A 462 -9.39 -8.50 -18.14
N LEU A 463 -8.59 -7.48 -17.83
CA LEU A 463 -7.58 -6.91 -18.73
C LEU A 463 -6.39 -6.43 -17.88
N LYS A 464 -5.17 -6.83 -18.25
CA LYS A 464 -3.94 -6.24 -17.72
C LYS A 464 -3.29 -5.33 -18.78
N VAL A 465 -2.80 -4.17 -18.36
CA VAL A 465 -2.10 -3.22 -19.25
C VAL A 465 -0.69 -3.00 -18.71
N LYS A 466 0.31 -3.43 -19.49
CA LYS A 466 1.73 -3.12 -19.28
C LYS A 466 2.10 -1.91 -20.13
N THR A 467 2.60 -0.85 -19.51
CA THR A 467 3.07 0.36 -20.20
C THR A 467 4.55 0.27 -20.53
N VAL A 468 4.95 0.86 -21.66
CA VAL A 468 6.37 1.05 -22.02
C VAL A 468 6.54 2.47 -22.53
N GLY A 469 7.19 3.32 -21.75
CA GLY A 469 7.52 4.70 -22.10
C GLY A 469 8.59 4.79 -23.19
N VAL A 470 8.54 5.91 -23.92
CA VAL A 470 9.52 6.30 -24.94
C VAL A 470 10.03 7.71 -24.69
N LYS A 471 9.12 8.65 -24.42
CA LYS A 471 9.39 10.01 -23.98
C LYS A 471 9.26 10.13 -22.45
N SER A 472 8.27 9.44 -21.88
CA SER A 472 8.19 9.19 -20.45
C SER A 472 9.25 8.18 -19.99
N ASN A 473 9.44 8.08 -18.66
CA ASN A 473 10.23 7.01 -18.05
C ASN A 473 9.80 5.62 -18.58
N LYS A 474 10.77 4.69 -18.64
CA LYS A 474 10.63 3.44 -19.39
C LYS A 474 9.46 2.56 -18.93
N ASP A 475 9.22 2.53 -17.63
CA ASP A 475 8.15 1.76 -17.00
C ASP A 475 6.77 2.39 -17.18
N GLY A 476 6.71 3.68 -17.53
CA GLY A 476 5.47 4.44 -17.60
C GLY A 476 4.86 4.75 -16.23
N ILE A 477 5.68 4.76 -15.16
CA ILE A 477 5.25 5.20 -13.82
C ILE A 477 4.68 6.61 -13.91
N GLY A 478 3.49 6.82 -13.33
CA GLY A 478 2.67 8.03 -13.47
C GLY A 478 1.70 8.02 -14.66
N ALA A 479 1.74 7.01 -15.53
CA ALA A 479 0.76 6.90 -16.61
C ALA A 479 -0.63 6.55 -16.07
N ARG A 480 -1.61 7.40 -16.39
CA ARG A 480 -3.03 7.18 -16.03
C ARG A 480 -3.75 6.44 -17.15
N VAL A 481 -4.23 5.24 -16.84
CA VAL A 481 -4.96 4.37 -17.75
C VAL A 481 -6.45 4.40 -17.41
N THR A 482 -7.27 4.85 -18.36
CA THR A 482 -8.73 4.83 -18.28
C THR A 482 -9.27 3.74 -19.20
N VAL A 483 -10.03 2.80 -18.65
CA VAL A 483 -10.71 1.73 -19.39
C VAL A 483 -12.21 2.01 -19.41
N THR A 484 -12.79 2.01 -20.60
CA THR A 484 -14.25 2.09 -20.78
C THR A 484 -14.76 0.79 -21.39
N SER A 485 -15.73 0.17 -20.72
CA SER A 485 -16.47 -1.01 -21.19
C SER A 485 -17.97 -0.77 -20.98
N ASP A 486 -18.69 -0.63 -22.08
CA ASP A 486 -20.07 -0.13 -22.14
C ASP A 486 -20.19 1.28 -21.50
N SER A 487 -20.88 1.41 -20.37
CA SER A 487 -20.98 2.65 -19.60
C SER A 487 -20.09 2.66 -18.35
N PHE A 488 -19.31 1.61 -18.14
CA PHE A 488 -18.46 1.44 -16.96
C PHE A 488 -17.06 1.98 -17.25
N ILE A 489 -16.58 2.85 -16.37
CA ILE A 489 -15.29 3.52 -16.49
C ILE A 489 -14.49 3.18 -15.24
N GLN A 490 -13.24 2.81 -15.43
CA GLN A 490 -12.27 2.58 -14.37
C GLN A 490 -11.01 3.37 -14.69
N ILE A 491 -10.34 3.87 -13.65
CA ILE A 491 -9.00 4.44 -13.76
C ILE A 491 -8.00 3.67 -12.90
N ARG A 492 -6.78 3.52 -13.43
CA ARG A 492 -5.60 3.03 -12.72
C ARG A 492 -4.42 3.92 -13.07
N GLU A 493 -3.42 3.94 -12.19
CA GLU A 493 -2.15 4.61 -12.43
C GLU A 493 -1.03 3.61 -12.19
N VAL A 494 -0.03 3.64 -13.08
CA VAL A 494 1.19 2.84 -12.90
C VAL A 494 1.98 3.50 -11.78
N SER A 495 2.17 2.78 -10.67
CA SER A 495 2.85 3.27 -9.48
C SER A 495 3.90 2.27 -9.01
N ALA A 496 4.94 2.76 -8.33
CA ALA A 496 6.01 1.93 -7.80
C ALA A 496 6.36 2.41 -6.38
N GLY A 497 6.00 1.58 -5.40
CA GLY A 497 6.01 1.93 -3.98
C GLY A 497 4.61 2.27 -3.48
N SER A 498 4.05 1.38 -2.67
CA SER A 498 2.75 1.51 -2.03
C SER A 498 2.72 0.74 -0.71
N SER A 499 1.53 0.61 -0.12
CA SER A 499 1.27 -0.23 1.04
C SER A 499 2.18 0.12 2.22
N TYR A 500 2.63 -0.89 2.96
CA TYR A 500 3.70 -0.77 3.95
C TYR A 500 5.00 -1.33 3.37
N LEU A 501 5.95 -0.44 3.03
CA LEU A 501 7.32 -0.79 2.65
C LEU A 501 7.44 -1.72 1.42
N SER A 502 6.42 -1.76 0.56
CA SER A 502 6.25 -2.80 -0.44
C SER A 502 5.93 -2.22 -1.82
N GLN A 503 5.90 -3.07 -2.83
CA GLN A 503 5.55 -2.69 -4.20
C GLN A 503 4.78 -3.81 -4.90
N ASN A 504 3.66 -3.46 -5.51
CA ASN A 504 2.87 -4.33 -6.39
C ASN A 504 3.55 -4.52 -7.75
N SER A 505 2.99 -5.40 -8.59
CA SER A 505 3.31 -5.41 -10.02
C SER A 505 3.09 -4.02 -10.65
N LEU A 506 3.90 -3.70 -11.67
CA LEU A 506 3.75 -2.46 -12.44
C LEU A 506 2.61 -2.52 -13.46
N GLU A 507 2.19 -3.72 -13.84
CA GLU A 507 1.01 -3.90 -14.69
C GLU A 507 -0.22 -3.39 -13.94
N VAL A 508 -1.10 -2.66 -14.62
CA VAL A 508 -2.36 -2.22 -14.02
C VAL A 508 -3.52 -3.08 -14.50
N GLU A 509 -4.38 -3.48 -13.56
CA GLU A 509 -5.40 -4.50 -13.79
C GLU A 509 -6.83 -3.96 -13.66
N PHE A 510 -7.69 -4.49 -14.53
CA PHE A 510 -9.09 -4.08 -14.67
C PHE A 510 -10.00 -5.30 -14.70
N GLY A 511 -10.86 -5.44 -13.69
CA GLY A 511 -11.97 -6.38 -13.75
C GLY A 511 -13.06 -5.89 -14.70
N LEU A 512 -13.55 -6.81 -15.51
CA LEU A 512 -14.55 -6.54 -16.55
C LEU A 512 -15.86 -7.29 -16.28
N GLY A 513 -15.97 -8.02 -15.18
CA GLY A 513 -17.16 -8.79 -14.81
C GLY A 513 -17.55 -9.73 -15.95
N GLN A 514 -18.76 -9.55 -16.48
CA GLN A 514 -19.26 -10.34 -17.62
C GLN A 514 -19.18 -9.59 -18.96
N ARG A 515 -18.54 -8.42 -19.00
CA ARG A 515 -18.38 -7.61 -20.21
C ARG A 515 -17.35 -8.28 -21.11
N ASN A 516 -17.67 -8.46 -22.39
CA ASN A 516 -16.87 -9.26 -23.33
C ASN A 516 -16.00 -8.42 -24.27
N LYS A 517 -15.92 -7.11 -24.04
CA LYS A 517 -15.12 -6.17 -24.83
C LYS A 517 -14.74 -4.96 -24.01
N VAL A 518 -13.61 -4.35 -24.35
CA VAL A 518 -13.23 -3.01 -23.90
C VAL A 518 -13.43 -2.06 -25.09
N ASP A 519 -14.32 -1.09 -24.94
CA ASP A 519 -14.66 -0.15 -26.01
C ASP A 519 -13.49 0.78 -26.29
N SER A 520 -12.84 1.28 -25.24
CA SER A 520 -11.61 2.05 -25.37
C SER A 520 -10.72 2.00 -24.15
N ILE A 521 -9.41 2.12 -24.41
CA ILE A 521 -8.37 2.39 -23.42
C ILE A 521 -7.81 3.77 -23.76
N LYS A 522 -7.76 4.67 -22.80
CA LYS A 522 -7.08 5.97 -22.92
C LYS A 522 -5.94 6.00 -21.92
N ILE A 523 -4.73 6.28 -22.39
CA ILE A 523 -3.54 6.44 -21.54
C ILE A 523 -3.11 7.89 -21.62
N ARG A 524 -3.02 8.57 -20.47
CA ARG A 524 -2.29 9.84 -20.34
C ARG A 524 -0.90 9.50 -19.79
N TRP A 525 0.10 9.68 -20.63
CA TRP A 525 1.51 9.46 -20.27
C TRP A 525 2.04 10.66 -19.47
N PRO A 526 3.04 10.46 -18.59
CA PRO A 526 3.74 11.55 -17.90
C PRO A 526 4.25 12.65 -18.85
N SER A 527 4.60 12.29 -20.08
CA SER A 527 5.03 13.22 -21.13
C SER A 527 3.94 14.20 -21.63
N GLY A 528 2.69 14.00 -21.18
CA GLY A 528 1.49 14.69 -21.64
C GLY A 528 0.84 14.07 -22.89
N ILE A 529 1.45 13.05 -23.50
CA ILE A 529 0.87 12.34 -24.64
C ILE A 529 -0.40 11.62 -24.19
N ILE A 530 -1.47 11.72 -25.00
CA ILE A 530 -2.71 10.97 -24.81
C ILE A 530 -2.84 9.96 -25.94
N GLN A 531 -2.76 8.68 -25.60
CA GLN A 531 -2.88 7.57 -26.53
C GLN A 531 -4.22 6.87 -26.34
N LYS A 532 -4.88 6.48 -27.44
CA LYS A 532 -6.17 5.78 -27.40
C LYS A 532 -6.11 4.48 -28.20
N LEU A 533 -6.63 3.42 -27.60
CA LEU A 533 -6.90 2.12 -28.25
C LEU A 533 -8.42 1.91 -28.23
N GLU A 534 -8.96 1.25 -29.25
CA GLU A 534 -10.40 0.96 -29.37
C GLU A 534 -10.64 -0.51 -29.67
N ASN A 535 -11.80 -1.03 -29.23
CA ASN A 535 -12.25 -2.40 -29.49
C ASN A 535 -11.22 -3.48 -29.08
N VAL A 536 -10.74 -3.39 -27.83
CA VAL A 536 -9.77 -4.32 -27.27
C VAL A 536 -10.50 -5.56 -26.72
N SER A 537 -9.93 -6.75 -26.95
CA SER A 537 -10.48 -8.01 -26.43
C SER A 537 -10.21 -8.13 -24.92
N VAL A 538 -11.01 -8.95 -24.25
CA VAL A 538 -10.87 -9.24 -22.81
C VAL A 538 -10.00 -10.48 -22.58
N ASN A 539 -9.63 -10.74 -21.33
CA ASN A 539 -8.87 -11.90 -20.83
C ASN A 539 -7.48 -12.00 -21.44
N GLN A 540 -6.77 -10.88 -21.41
CA GLN A 540 -5.43 -10.79 -21.94
C GLN A 540 -4.63 -9.71 -21.21
N THR A 541 -3.31 -9.87 -21.29
CA THR A 541 -2.34 -8.84 -20.99
C THR A 541 -1.96 -8.14 -22.30
N ILE A 542 -2.05 -6.82 -22.35
CA ILE A 542 -1.56 -6.03 -23.49
C ILE A 542 -0.36 -5.18 -23.08
N THR A 543 0.63 -5.10 -23.96
CA THR A 543 1.71 -4.13 -23.83
C THR A 543 1.43 -2.92 -24.71
N VAL A 544 1.37 -1.73 -24.11
CA VAL A 544 1.16 -0.47 -24.84
C VAL A 544 2.44 0.34 -24.79
N VAL A 545 3.07 0.50 -25.96
CA VAL A 545 4.23 1.37 -26.13
C VAL A 545 3.74 2.79 -26.42
N GLU A 546 4.30 3.76 -25.69
CA GLU A 546 4.03 5.18 -25.88
C GLU A 546 4.26 5.57 -27.34
N SER A 547 3.23 6.14 -27.97
CA SER A 547 3.33 6.65 -29.34
C SER A 547 4.25 7.86 -29.41
N GLY A 548 5.10 7.95 -30.45
CA GLY A 548 5.74 9.24 -30.79
C GLY A 548 4.69 10.29 -31.17
N GLU A 549 4.97 11.58 -30.92
CA GLU A 549 4.07 12.70 -31.26
C GLU A 549 3.58 12.60 -32.73
N GLU A 550 2.27 12.79 -32.95
CA GLU A 550 1.67 12.97 -34.29
C GLU A 550 2.03 14.33 -34.92
#